data_AF-A0A2M7J7F8-F1
#
_entry.id   AF-A0A2M7J7F8-F1
#
_cell.length_a   1.000
_cell.length_b   1.000
_cell.length_c   1.000
_cell.angle_alpha   90.00
_cell.angle_beta   90.00
_cell.angle_gamma   90.00
#
_symmetry.space_group_name_H-M   'P 1'
#
loop_
_entity.id
_entity.type
_entity.pdbx_description
1 polymer ?
#
loop_
_entity_poly.entity_id
_entity_poly.type
_entity_poly.pdbx_seq_one_letter_code
_entity_poly.pdbx_strand_id
1 'polypeptide(L)'
;MKPMKGTLRRGFDEESDRRQADFLFRDEKNRSENLMITDLMRNDLGRIASPGTVKTEKMFHVEKYDTLFQMTSTVKAKIRRGVDFYGIIRNIFPSGSVTGAPKIRSMELLRGLESEKRNVYTGAAGFLAPGGRADFNVPIRTVLIRGAKAEMGVGSGIVYDSKPGEEYAECVLKAEFLKGVYQEFRLIETMLFDGELKNLRAHLSRLRSSAAYFDFSFDERKIRAALARKTRALPAGRWKVRALLAGDGALSVSVRRASEIPEVPKLVFSPKRVDSSDRFLYHKTTRRALFDAELERVRKKGFFDAVFVNEKGFVTEGAVTNIYAEKKGVIYTPPVSCGLMRGTVRSWLLSRGKVKEKNMTPDYLKKADAVYVSNALIGLHRADI
;
A
#
# COMPACT_ATOMS: atom_id res chain seq x y z
N MET A 1 16.82 -3.10 -22.67
CA MET A 1 17.12 -3.20 -21.22
C MET A 1 16.33 -2.13 -20.48
N LYS A 2 16.03 -2.38 -19.20
CA LYS A 2 15.19 -1.48 -18.38
C LYS A 2 15.90 -1.15 -17.06
N PRO A 3 16.83 -0.17 -17.05
CA PRO A 3 17.48 0.27 -15.81
C PRO A 3 16.45 0.75 -14.79
N MET A 4 16.70 0.44 -13.52
CA MET A 4 15.89 0.89 -12.40
C MET A 4 16.79 1.43 -11.28
N LYS A 5 16.44 2.61 -10.78
CA LYS A 5 17.04 3.24 -9.60
C LYS A 5 16.12 4.38 -9.18
N GLY A 6 15.97 4.54 -7.87
CA GLY A 6 15.01 5.41 -7.22
C GLY A 6 13.80 4.62 -6.73
N THR A 7 13.65 4.56 -5.41
CA THR A 7 12.68 3.73 -4.70
C THR A 7 11.95 4.60 -3.70
N LEU A 8 10.62 4.55 -3.67
CA LEU A 8 9.84 5.30 -2.68
C LEU A 8 8.71 4.44 -2.14
N ARG A 9 8.41 4.57 -0.84
CA ARG A 9 7.26 3.88 -0.24
C ARG A 9 5.95 4.39 -0.84
N ARG A 10 4.98 3.49 -1.01
CA ARG A 10 3.59 3.86 -1.37
C ARG A 10 3.00 4.83 -0.34
N GLY A 11 2.03 5.61 -0.77
CA GLY A 11 1.19 6.39 0.15
C GLY A 11 0.28 5.47 0.97
N PHE A 12 -0.52 6.08 1.85
CA PHE A 12 -1.49 5.36 2.68
C PHE A 12 -2.90 5.34 2.07
N ASP A 13 -3.14 6.21 1.10
CA ASP A 13 -4.38 6.33 0.34
C ASP A 13 -4.08 6.82 -1.07
N GLU A 14 -5.07 6.78 -1.97
CA GLU A 14 -4.91 7.17 -3.38
C GLU A 14 -4.27 8.55 -3.58
N GLU A 15 -4.62 9.52 -2.73
CA GLU A 15 -4.13 10.89 -2.84
C GLU A 15 -2.66 11.02 -2.44
N SER A 16 -2.30 10.48 -1.26
CA SER A 16 -0.91 10.44 -0.81
C SER A 16 -0.04 9.57 -1.72
N ASP A 17 -0.61 8.49 -2.27
CA ASP A 17 0.08 7.59 -3.18
C ASP A 17 0.43 8.27 -4.50
N ARG A 18 -0.50 9.06 -5.06
CA ARG A 18 -0.23 9.91 -6.22
C ARG A 18 0.84 10.96 -5.93
N ARG A 19 0.79 11.62 -4.76
CA ARG A 19 1.83 12.59 -4.36
C ARG A 19 3.21 11.94 -4.27
N GLN A 20 3.32 10.73 -3.73
CA GLN A 20 4.57 9.99 -3.65
C GLN A 20 5.11 9.66 -5.05
N ALA A 21 4.25 9.19 -5.96
CA ALA A 21 4.65 8.94 -7.34
C ALA A 21 5.14 10.21 -8.07
N ASP A 22 4.40 11.32 -7.92
CA ASP A 22 4.77 12.62 -8.50
C ASP A 22 6.06 13.17 -7.92
N PHE A 23 6.28 13.01 -6.61
CA PHE A 23 7.53 13.36 -5.94
C PHE A 23 8.69 12.56 -6.53
N LEU A 24 8.59 11.23 -6.56
CA LEU A 24 9.65 10.37 -7.11
C LEU A 24 9.97 10.74 -8.56
N PHE A 25 8.95 11.03 -9.37
CA PHE A 25 9.12 11.43 -10.76
C PHE A 25 9.94 12.73 -10.91
N ARG A 26 9.77 13.69 -9.99
CA ARG A 26 10.40 15.02 -10.06
C ARG A 26 11.71 15.13 -9.29
N ASP A 27 11.96 14.22 -8.34
CA ASP A 27 13.11 14.27 -7.45
C ASP A 27 14.44 14.24 -8.20
N GLU A 28 15.24 15.29 -8.04
CA GLU A 28 16.49 15.49 -8.79
C GLU A 28 17.55 14.43 -8.44
N LYS A 29 17.64 14.03 -7.17
CA LYS A 29 18.58 13.01 -6.72
C LYS A 29 18.26 11.66 -7.38
N ASN A 30 17.02 11.20 -7.26
CA ASN A 30 16.58 9.94 -7.84
C ASN A 30 16.73 9.93 -9.37
N ARG A 31 16.42 11.05 -10.05
CA ARG A 31 16.63 11.18 -11.51
C ARG A 31 18.10 11.13 -11.89
N SER A 32 18.98 11.80 -11.14
CA SER A 32 20.43 11.77 -11.36
C SER A 32 20.99 10.35 -11.25
N GLU A 33 20.61 9.64 -10.18
CA GLU A 33 21.02 8.24 -9.98
C GLU A 33 20.47 7.32 -11.08
N ASN A 34 19.21 7.51 -11.50
CA ASN A 34 18.62 6.74 -12.60
C ASN A 34 19.30 7.03 -13.94
N LEU A 35 19.66 8.28 -14.21
CA LEU A 35 20.38 8.69 -15.41
C LEU A 35 21.76 8.02 -15.46
N MET A 36 22.51 8.01 -14.35
CA MET A 36 23.81 7.36 -14.26
C MET A 36 23.72 5.86 -14.63
N ILE A 37 22.74 5.13 -14.07
CA ILE A 37 22.54 3.71 -14.40
C ILE A 37 22.07 3.53 -15.84
N THR A 38 21.27 4.45 -16.36
CA THR A 38 20.84 4.44 -17.76
C THR A 38 22.02 4.60 -18.70
N ASP A 39 22.95 5.51 -18.43
CA ASP A 39 24.14 5.73 -19.23
C ASP A 39 25.11 4.54 -19.17
N LEU A 40 25.24 3.90 -18.00
CA LEU A 40 25.97 2.63 -17.88
C LEU A 40 25.39 1.55 -18.81
N MET A 41 24.06 1.40 -18.85
CA MET A 41 23.41 0.44 -19.75
C MET A 41 23.50 0.84 -21.22
N ARG A 42 23.50 2.13 -21.55
CA ARG A 42 23.76 2.61 -22.92
C ARG A 42 25.17 2.24 -23.37
N ASN A 43 26.17 2.37 -22.50
CA ASN A 43 27.55 1.96 -22.78
C ASN A 43 27.64 0.44 -23.02
N ASP A 44 27.05 -0.37 -22.14
CA ASP A 44 27.01 -1.83 -22.29
C ASP A 44 26.38 -2.25 -23.63
N LEU A 45 25.22 -1.67 -23.98
CA LEU A 45 24.56 -1.94 -25.25
C LEU A 45 25.35 -1.42 -26.45
N GLY A 46 26.05 -0.30 -26.31
CA GLY A 46 26.88 0.31 -27.36
C GLY A 46 27.98 -0.64 -27.88
N ARG A 47 28.47 -1.56 -27.04
CA ARG A 47 29.50 -2.55 -27.43
C ARG A 47 29.00 -3.60 -28.42
N ILE A 48 27.69 -3.86 -28.43
CA ILE A 48 27.05 -4.91 -29.23
C ILE A 48 26.04 -4.36 -30.26
N ALA A 49 25.73 -3.07 -30.19
CA ALA A 49 24.75 -2.41 -31.04
C ALA A 49 25.33 -1.96 -32.38
N SER A 50 24.49 -1.89 -33.40
CA SER A 50 24.80 -1.15 -34.63
C SER A 50 24.96 0.35 -34.31
N PRO A 51 25.95 1.05 -34.91
CA PRO A 51 26.17 2.48 -34.68
C PRO A 51 24.89 3.31 -34.86
N GLY A 52 24.67 4.28 -33.97
CA GLY A 52 23.50 5.17 -34.00
C GLY A 52 22.16 4.54 -33.59
N THR A 53 22.12 3.26 -33.18
CA THR A 53 20.84 2.59 -32.85
C THR A 53 20.50 2.57 -31.36
N VAL A 54 21.45 2.89 -30.47
CA VAL A 54 21.19 2.96 -29.02
C VAL A 54 20.33 4.19 -28.72
N LYS A 55 19.11 3.96 -28.24
CA LYS A 55 18.13 4.99 -27.91
C LYS A 55 17.56 4.80 -26.52
N THR A 56 17.24 5.90 -25.85
CA THR A 56 16.49 5.93 -24.60
C THR A 56 15.03 6.24 -24.86
N GLU A 57 14.15 5.57 -24.13
CA GLU A 57 12.70 5.75 -24.15
C GLU A 57 12.17 5.73 -22.70
N LYS A 58 11.00 6.34 -22.47
CA LYS A 58 10.30 6.32 -21.17
C LYS A 58 11.23 6.64 -19.99
N MET A 59 12.03 7.71 -20.12
CA MET A 59 12.96 8.13 -19.07
C MET A 59 12.21 8.50 -17.79
N PHE A 60 12.74 8.06 -16.65
CA PHE A 60 12.23 8.37 -15.30
C PHE A 60 10.78 7.91 -15.06
N HIS A 61 10.31 6.91 -15.79
CA HIS A 61 8.98 6.35 -15.62
C HIS A 61 8.83 5.69 -14.23
N VAL A 62 7.83 6.14 -13.46
CA VAL A 62 7.54 5.60 -12.13
C VAL A 62 6.57 4.43 -12.23
N GLU A 63 7.02 3.26 -11.78
CA GLU A 63 6.24 2.03 -11.76
C GLU A 63 5.69 1.75 -10.36
N LYS A 64 4.40 1.44 -10.31
CA LYS A 64 3.69 1.06 -9.10
C LYS A 64 3.88 -0.43 -8.81
N TYR A 65 4.41 -0.74 -7.63
CA TYR A 65 4.39 -2.08 -7.04
C TYR A 65 3.52 -2.08 -5.79
N ASP A 66 3.25 -3.25 -5.21
CA ASP A 66 2.33 -3.37 -4.07
C ASP A 66 2.77 -2.54 -2.85
N THR A 67 4.06 -2.55 -2.50
CA THR A 67 4.59 -1.87 -1.31
C THR A 67 5.41 -0.61 -1.61
N LEU A 68 5.82 -0.40 -2.87
CA LEU A 68 6.69 0.72 -3.26
C LEU A 68 6.44 1.20 -4.69
N PHE A 69 7.01 2.36 -5.02
CA PHE A 69 7.24 2.84 -6.37
C PHE A 69 8.70 2.63 -6.75
N GLN A 70 8.93 2.33 -8.03
CA GLN A 70 10.27 2.22 -8.62
C GLN A 70 10.38 3.12 -9.84
N MET A 71 11.41 3.98 -9.88
CA MET A 71 11.74 4.70 -11.10
C MET A 71 12.54 3.81 -12.06
N THR A 72 12.12 3.82 -13.32
CA THR A 72 12.67 3.02 -14.41
C THR A 72 12.91 3.88 -15.65
N SER A 73 13.88 3.50 -16.46
CA SER A 73 14.08 4.04 -17.81
C SER A 73 14.19 2.88 -18.79
N THR A 74 14.03 3.13 -20.10
CA THR A 74 14.16 2.09 -21.13
C THR A 74 15.29 2.41 -22.10
N VAL A 75 16.17 1.45 -22.37
CA VAL A 75 17.22 1.55 -23.37
C VAL A 75 17.03 0.45 -24.42
N LYS A 76 16.98 0.84 -25.70
CA LYS A 76 16.82 -0.07 -26.85
C LYS A 76 17.96 0.13 -27.83
N ALA A 77 18.33 -0.95 -28.52
CA ALA A 77 19.34 -0.92 -29.58
C ALA A 77 19.06 -2.03 -30.61
N LYS A 78 19.58 -1.88 -31.83
CA LYS A 78 19.61 -2.98 -32.80
C LYS A 78 20.95 -3.69 -32.68
N ILE A 79 20.93 -5.00 -32.49
CA ILE A 79 22.15 -5.81 -32.36
C ILE A 79 22.91 -5.77 -33.70
N ARG A 80 24.22 -5.57 -33.64
CA ARG A 80 25.11 -5.55 -34.81
C ARG A 80 25.20 -6.96 -35.43
N ARG A 81 25.29 -7.03 -36.76
CA ARG A 81 25.52 -8.31 -37.47
C ARG A 81 26.80 -8.98 -36.94
N GLY A 82 26.76 -10.31 -36.80
CA GLY A 82 27.89 -11.09 -36.32
C GLY A 82 28.06 -11.15 -34.80
N VAL A 83 27.22 -10.48 -34.02
CA VAL A 83 27.18 -10.66 -32.56
C VAL A 83 26.27 -11.85 -32.23
N ASP A 84 26.84 -12.88 -31.62
CA ASP A 84 26.12 -14.06 -31.14
C ASP A 84 25.60 -13.87 -29.71
N PHE A 85 24.85 -14.85 -29.21
CA PHE A 85 24.28 -14.79 -27.87
C PHE A 85 25.34 -14.68 -26.76
N TYR A 86 26.48 -15.37 -26.93
CA TYR A 86 27.59 -15.28 -25.99
C TYR A 86 28.16 -13.85 -25.94
N GLY A 87 28.34 -13.21 -27.09
CA GLY A 87 28.77 -11.83 -27.22
C GLY A 87 27.80 -10.85 -26.55
N ILE A 88 26.49 -11.09 -26.64
CA ILE A 88 25.48 -10.31 -25.91
C ILE A 88 25.71 -10.42 -24.40
N ILE A 89 25.67 -11.65 -23.86
CA ILE A 89 25.75 -11.89 -22.41
C ILE A 89 27.07 -11.37 -21.85
N ARG A 90 28.21 -11.66 -22.51
CA ARG A 90 29.54 -11.22 -22.05
C ARG A 90 29.66 -9.69 -21.89
N ASN A 91 28.91 -8.91 -22.69
CA ASN A 91 28.97 -7.45 -22.63
C ASN A 91 27.94 -6.83 -21.67
N ILE A 92 26.76 -7.44 -21.51
CA ILE A 92 25.68 -6.86 -20.70
C ILE A 92 25.61 -7.42 -19.27
N PHE A 93 26.21 -8.59 -19.03
CA PHE A 93 26.15 -9.28 -17.74
C PHE A 93 27.41 -9.06 -16.89
N PRO A 94 27.28 -8.93 -15.55
CA PRO A 94 26.05 -8.69 -14.79
C PRO A 94 25.48 -7.28 -15.04
N SER A 95 24.19 -7.11 -14.73
CA SER A 95 23.50 -5.83 -14.95
C SER A 95 24.18 -4.68 -14.19
N GLY A 96 24.33 -3.54 -14.84
CA GLY A 96 24.88 -2.34 -14.22
C GLY A 96 24.13 -1.85 -12.98
N SER A 97 22.81 -2.08 -12.92
CA SER A 97 21.94 -1.64 -11.82
C SER A 97 22.14 -2.39 -10.50
N VAL A 98 22.84 -3.54 -10.53
CA VAL A 98 23.06 -4.42 -9.36
C VAL A 98 24.54 -4.58 -9.01
N THR A 99 25.39 -3.85 -9.72
CA THR A 99 26.85 -3.86 -9.55
C THR A 99 27.31 -2.46 -9.17
N GLY A 100 27.42 -1.57 -10.14
CA GLY A 100 27.81 -0.17 -9.97
C GLY A 100 28.56 0.38 -11.20
N ALA A 101 28.99 1.63 -11.10
CA ALA A 101 29.80 2.30 -12.12
C ALA A 101 31.07 2.86 -11.46
N PRO A 102 32.30 2.55 -11.96
CA PRO A 102 32.62 1.63 -13.05
C PRO A 102 32.43 0.14 -12.69
N LYS A 103 31.79 -0.63 -13.59
CA LYS A 103 31.33 -2.01 -13.34
C LYS A 103 32.39 -2.95 -12.75
N ILE A 104 33.58 -3.02 -13.35
CA ILE A 104 34.65 -3.94 -12.91
C ILE A 104 35.10 -3.59 -11.49
N ARG A 105 35.37 -2.31 -11.23
CA ARG A 105 35.80 -1.85 -9.91
C ARG A 105 34.72 -2.08 -8.85
N SER A 106 33.45 -1.83 -9.18
CA SER A 106 32.33 -2.13 -8.28
C SER A 106 32.27 -3.63 -7.94
N MET A 107 32.45 -4.52 -8.90
CA MET A 107 32.47 -5.97 -8.64
C MET A 107 33.64 -6.41 -7.76
N GLU A 108 34.83 -5.82 -7.91
CA GLU A 108 35.97 -6.08 -7.02
C GLU A 108 35.68 -5.68 -5.57
N LEU A 109 35.08 -4.49 -5.38
CA LEU A 109 34.70 -4.01 -4.05
C LEU A 109 33.63 -4.92 -3.42
N LEU A 110 32.59 -5.28 -4.17
CA LEU A 110 31.55 -6.20 -3.69
C LEU A 110 32.13 -7.54 -3.26
N ARG A 111 33.09 -8.09 -4.02
CA ARG A 111 33.78 -9.34 -3.67
C ARG A 111 34.59 -9.24 -2.38
N GLY A 112 35.14 -8.07 -2.08
CA GLY A 112 35.90 -7.83 -0.84
C GLY A 112 35.02 -7.50 0.37
N LEU A 113 33.80 -6.99 0.15
CA LEU A 113 32.89 -6.53 1.20
C LEU A 113 31.82 -7.56 1.59
N GLU A 114 31.35 -8.38 0.65
CA GLU A 114 30.30 -9.35 0.90
C GLU A 114 30.87 -10.66 1.50
N SER A 115 30.20 -11.18 2.53
CA SER A 115 30.62 -12.40 3.23
C SER A 115 30.35 -13.69 2.45
N GLU A 116 29.49 -13.64 1.44
CA GLU A 116 29.00 -14.82 0.73
C GLU A 116 28.88 -14.55 -0.79
N LYS A 117 28.82 -15.63 -1.58
CA LYS A 117 28.55 -15.54 -3.01
C LYS A 117 27.07 -15.24 -3.24
N ARG A 118 26.76 -14.36 -4.19
CA ARG A 118 25.38 -13.99 -4.52
C ARG A 118 24.54 -15.11 -5.17
N ASN A 119 25.12 -16.20 -5.67
CA ASN A 119 24.39 -17.28 -6.34
C ASN A 119 23.44 -16.76 -7.44
N VAL A 120 22.14 -17.02 -7.33
CA VAL A 120 21.12 -16.55 -8.28
C VAL A 120 20.82 -15.05 -8.11
N TYR A 121 21.01 -14.50 -6.90
CA TYR A 121 20.74 -13.09 -6.60
C TYR A 121 21.59 -12.19 -7.49
N THR A 122 20.96 -11.22 -8.14
CA THR A 122 21.59 -10.31 -9.13
C THR A 122 22.15 -10.99 -10.40
N GLY A 123 21.84 -12.27 -10.61
CA GLY A 123 22.15 -13.03 -11.82
C GLY A 123 21.20 -12.75 -12.99
N ALA A 124 20.88 -13.79 -13.77
CA ALA A 124 19.92 -13.72 -14.87
C ALA A 124 19.01 -14.97 -14.86
N ALA A 125 17.70 -14.77 -14.95
CA ALA A 125 16.71 -15.84 -15.06
C ALA A 125 15.73 -15.53 -16.19
N GLY A 126 15.50 -16.48 -17.09
CA GLY A 126 14.77 -16.21 -18.32
C GLY A 126 14.76 -17.37 -19.28
N PHE A 127 14.46 -17.08 -20.55
CA PHE A 127 14.44 -18.08 -21.62
C PHE A 127 15.19 -17.61 -22.87
N LEU A 128 15.62 -18.59 -23.65
CA LEU A 128 16.12 -18.44 -25.01
C LEU A 128 15.27 -19.34 -25.92
N ALA A 129 14.67 -18.76 -26.95
CA ALA A 129 13.85 -19.46 -27.93
C ALA A 129 14.58 -19.57 -29.29
N PRO A 130 14.20 -20.56 -30.13
CA PRO A 130 14.65 -20.60 -31.52
C PRO A 130 14.40 -19.27 -32.24
N GLY A 131 15.27 -18.91 -33.19
CA GLY A 131 15.20 -17.63 -33.89
C GLY A 131 15.75 -16.43 -33.09
N GLY A 132 16.42 -16.67 -31.95
CA GLY A 132 17.19 -15.65 -31.23
C GLY A 132 16.36 -14.75 -30.31
N ARG A 133 15.06 -15.05 -30.11
CA ARG A 133 14.24 -14.35 -29.12
C ARG A 133 14.66 -14.79 -27.72
N ALA A 134 14.98 -13.82 -26.87
CA ALA A 134 15.34 -14.08 -25.48
C ALA A 134 14.74 -13.01 -24.57
N ASP A 135 14.42 -13.40 -23.34
CA ASP A 135 13.98 -12.49 -22.28
C ASP A 135 14.55 -12.95 -20.95
N PHE A 136 15.20 -12.04 -20.23
CA PHE A 136 15.87 -12.31 -18.97
C PHE A 136 15.54 -11.22 -17.96
N ASN A 137 15.14 -11.65 -16.77
CA ASN A 137 15.03 -10.82 -15.59
C ASN A 137 16.28 -10.96 -14.73
N VAL A 138 16.56 -9.89 -13.97
CA VAL A 138 17.56 -9.94 -12.91
C VAL A 138 16.86 -10.50 -11.65
N PRO A 139 17.32 -11.63 -11.06
CA PRO A 139 16.72 -12.18 -9.86
C PRO A 139 17.00 -11.27 -8.65
N ILE A 140 16.08 -10.32 -8.45
CA ILE A 140 15.94 -9.47 -7.27
C ILE A 140 14.53 -9.72 -6.73
N ARG A 141 14.32 -9.53 -5.42
CA ARG A 141 13.05 -9.92 -4.77
C ARG A 141 12.66 -11.38 -5.08
N THR A 142 13.66 -12.26 -5.12
CA THR A 142 13.53 -13.68 -5.48
C THR A 142 13.96 -14.52 -4.28
N VAL A 143 13.08 -15.42 -3.82
CA VAL A 143 13.38 -16.36 -2.75
C VAL A 143 13.94 -17.64 -3.36
N LEU A 144 15.15 -18.03 -2.97
CA LEU A 144 15.71 -19.33 -3.30
C LEU A 144 15.36 -20.31 -2.17
N ILE A 145 14.59 -21.35 -2.50
CA ILE A 145 14.17 -22.38 -1.55
C ILE A 145 14.99 -23.65 -1.80
N ARG A 146 15.60 -24.18 -0.74
CA ARG A 146 16.37 -25.44 -0.76
C ARG A 146 15.94 -26.29 0.45
N GLY A 147 15.06 -27.27 0.20
CA GLY A 147 14.46 -28.07 1.26
C GLY A 147 13.68 -27.17 2.24
N ALA A 148 14.04 -27.24 3.53
CA ALA A 148 13.42 -26.43 4.58
C ALA A 148 14.04 -25.01 4.74
N LYS A 149 15.04 -24.65 3.94
CA LYS A 149 15.71 -23.33 4.00
C LYS A 149 15.23 -22.44 2.87
N ALA A 150 15.02 -21.16 3.17
CA ALA A 150 14.72 -20.12 2.19
C ALA A 150 15.68 -18.95 2.41
N GLU A 151 16.28 -18.46 1.32
CA GLU A 151 17.17 -17.28 1.32
C GLU A 151 16.70 -16.26 0.28
N MET A 152 16.93 -14.98 0.55
CA MET A 152 16.69 -13.90 -0.40
C MET A 152 17.75 -12.83 -0.24
N GLY A 153 18.43 -12.50 -1.32
CA GLY A 153 19.30 -11.33 -1.37
C GLY A 153 18.50 -10.03 -1.45
N VAL A 154 18.95 -9.02 -0.71
CA VAL A 154 18.42 -7.65 -0.78
C VAL A 154 19.58 -6.67 -0.68
N GLY A 155 19.45 -5.52 -1.32
CA GLY A 155 20.52 -4.53 -1.38
C GLY A 155 20.05 -3.15 -1.79
N SER A 156 20.94 -2.20 -1.60
CA SER A 156 20.81 -0.83 -2.07
C SER A 156 22.07 -0.39 -2.81
N GLY A 157 21.94 0.63 -3.65
CA GLY A 157 23.06 1.18 -4.40
C GLY A 157 23.67 2.35 -3.66
N ILE A 158 24.96 2.27 -3.35
CA ILE A 158 25.69 3.24 -2.54
C ILE A 158 26.30 4.32 -3.44
N VAL A 159 26.08 5.58 -3.09
CA VAL A 159 26.70 6.77 -3.69
C VAL A 159 27.47 7.55 -2.61
N TYR A 160 28.20 8.59 -3.00
CA TYR A 160 29.12 9.30 -2.09
C TYR A 160 28.42 9.94 -0.88
N ASP A 161 27.15 10.35 -1.02
CA ASP A 161 26.33 10.98 0.01
C ASP A 161 25.32 10.01 0.66
N SER A 162 25.44 8.70 0.39
CA SER A 162 24.59 7.67 1.00
C SER A 162 24.79 7.62 2.51
N LYS A 163 23.68 7.54 3.25
CA LYS A 163 23.69 7.36 4.72
C LYS A 163 23.36 5.91 5.07
N PRO A 164 24.17 5.21 5.89
CA PRO A 164 23.96 3.78 6.18
C PRO A 164 22.55 3.42 6.66
N GLY A 165 21.95 4.25 7.52
CA GLY A 165 20.60 4.02 8.03
C GLY A 165 19.51 4.13 6.95
N GLU A 166 19.65 5.05 6.00
CA GLU A 166 18.72 5.23 4.89
C GLU A 166 18.81 4.05 3.90
N GLU A 167 20.04 3.60 3.59
CA GLU A 167 20.26 2.46 2.70
C GLU A 167 19.74 1.14 3.28
N TYR A 168 19.92 0.95 4.60
CA TYR A 168 19.35 -0.21 5.29
C TYR A 168 17.82 -0.16 5.29
N ALA A 169 17.22 1.02 5.51
CA ALA A 169 15.77 1.20 5.44
C ALA A 169 15.22 0.90 4.03
N GLU A 170 15.95 1.28 2.97
CA GLU A 170 15.59 0.91 1.59
C GLU A 170 15.65 -0.62 1.38
N CYS A 171 16.67 -1.31 1.91
CA CYS A 171 16.74 -2.77 1.88
C CYS A 171 15.52 -3.41 2.57
N VAL A 172 15.18 -2.94 3.77
CA VAL A 172 14.00 -3.43 4.50
C VAL A 172 12.73 -3.21 3.69
N LEU A 173 12.55 -2.01 3.10
CA LEU A 173 11.41 -1.67 2.25
C LEU A 173 11.31 -2.61 1.03
N LYS A 174 12.42 -2.89 0.36
CA LYS A 174 12.46 -3.84 -0.77
C LYS A 174 12.13 -5.27 -0.37
N ALA A 175 12.34 -5.64 0.90
CA ALA A 175 12.03 -6.95 1.46
C ALA A 175 10.61 -7.04 2.06
N GLU A 176 9.89 -5.92 2.24
CA GLU A 176 8.59 -5.90 2.91
C GLU A 176 7.53 -6.81 2.27
N PHE A 177 7.63 -7.07 0.96
CA PHE A 177 6.71 -7.98 0.29
C PHE A 177 6.75 -9.41 0.88
N LEU A 178 7.85 -9.82 1.53
CA LEU A 178 7.92 -11.11 2.23
C LEU A 178 7.14 -11.13 3.55
N LYS A 179 7.11 -10.00 4.28
CA LYS A 179 6.35 -9.88 5.53
C LYS A 179 4.84 -10.01 5.28
N GLY A 180 4.42 -9.68 4.06
CA GLY A 180 3.04 -9.75 3.61
C GLY A 180 2.77 -10.97 2.74
N VAL A 181 3.21 -12.18 3.11
CA VAL A 181 2.76 -13.46 2.50
C VAL A 181 1.29 -13.28 2.12
N TYR A 182 1.01 -13.22 0.81
CA TYR A 182 -0.21 -12.66 0.25
C TYR A 182 -1.46 -13.21 0.95
N GLN A 183 -1.93 -12.51 1.97
CA GLN A 183 -3.19 -12.81 2.61
C GLN A 183 -4.25 -12.23 1.71
N GLU A 184 -4.97 -13.10 0.99
CA GLU A 184 -6.12 -12.67 0.21
C GLU A 184 -7.07 -11.87 1.10
N PHE A 185 -7.45 -10.68 0.65
CA PHE A 185 -8.38 -9.83 1.37
C PHE A 185 -9.39 -9.21 0.41
N ARG A 186 -10.50 -8.75 0.98
CA ARG A 186 -11.57 -8.08 0.25
C ARG A 186 -11.77 -6.68 0.79
N LEU A 187 -12.16 -5.78 -0.09
CA LEU A 187 -12.68 -4.48 0.30
C LEU A 187 -14.11 -4.67 0.83
N ILE A 188 -14.44 -4.01 1.93
CA ILE A 188 -15.72 -4.12 2.60
C ILE A 188 -16.44 -2.79 2.49
N GLU A 189 -17.73 -2.84 2.15
CA GLU A 189 -18.65 -1.75 2.46
C GLU A 189 -19.78 -2.25 3.36
N THR A 190 -20.21 -1.38 4.28
CA THR A 190 -21.33 -1.65 5.18
C THR A 190 -22.20 -0.41 5.23
N MET A 191 -23.44 -0.55 4.79
CA MET A 191 -24.40 0.51 4.57
C MET A 191 -25.66 0.23 5.38
N LEU A 192 -26.31 1.30 5.83
CA LEU A 192 -27.68 1.25 6.32
C LEU A 192 -28.63 1.34 5.13
N PHE A 193 -29.59 0.42 5.07
CA PHE A 193 -30.75 0.53 4.21
C PHE A 193 -31.98 0.79 5.08
N ASP A 194 -32.70 1.86 4.76
CA ASP A 194 -33.96 2.25 5.39
C ASP A 194 -34.77 3.02 4.35
N GLY A 195 -35.62 2.28 3.62
CA GLY A 195 -36.25 2.70 2.36
C GLY A 195 -35.27 2.82 1.18
N GLU A 196 -34.05 3.26 1.45
CA GLU A 196 -32.96 3.47 0.49
C GLU A 196 -31.59 3.21 1.14
N LEU A 197 -30.56 3.01 0.32
CA LEU A 197 -29.18 2.90 0.79
C LEU A 197 -28.63 4.28 1.19
N LYS A 198 -28.44 4.50 2.49
CA LYS A 198 -27.89 5.76 3.01
C LYS A 198 -26.44 5.95 2.58
N ASN A 199 -26.10 7.17 2.19
CA ASN A 199 -24.75 7.59 1.78
C ASN A 199 -24.11 6.77 0.65
N LEU A 200 -24.90 6.13 -0.23
CA LEU A 200 -24.40 5.23 -1.27
C LEU A 200 -23.26 5.83 -2.11
N ARG A 201 -23.37 7.12 -2.50
CA ARG A 201 -22.32 7.81 -3.26
C ARG A 201 -20.98 7.84 -2.52
N ALA A 202 -20.99 8.12 -1.21
CA ALA A 202 -19.78 8.16 -0.40
C ALA A 202 -19.16 6.77 -0.23
N HIS A 203 -19.98 5.73 -0.06
CA HIS A 203 -19.53 4.34 0.01
C HIS A 203 -18.88 3.88 -1.31
N LEU A 204 -19.50 4.18 -2.46
CA LEU A 204 -18.94 3.84 -3.78
C LEU A 204 -17.65 4.61 -4.06
N SER A 205 -17.57 5.88 -3.67
CA SER A 205 -16.35 6.68 -3.81
C SER A 205 -15.19 6.09 -3.01
N ARG A 206 -15.42 5.68 -1.76
CA ARG A 206 -14.38 5.06 -0.93
C ARG A 206 -13.96 3.69 -1.48
N LEU A 207 -14.92 2.88 -1.93
CA LEU A 207 -14.66 1.58 -2.52
C LEU A 207 -13.82 1.73 -3.80
N ARG A 208 -14.15 2.69 -4.67
CA ARG A 208 -13.39 3.03 -5.88
C ARG A 208 -11.95 3.44 -5.55
N SER A 209 -11.77 4.34 -4.59
CA SER A 209 -10.45 4.83 -4.19
C SER A 209 -9.57 3.71 -3.62
N SER A 210 -10.16 2.84 -2.79
CA SER A 210 -9.44 1.68 -2.25
C SER A 210 -9.12 0.65 -3.33
N ALA A 211 -10.04 0.44 -4.28
CA ALA A 211 -9.81 -0.45 -5.41
C ALA A 211 -8.68 0.05 -6.31
N ALA A 212 -8.63 1.35 -6.61
CA ALA A 212 -7.53 1.96 -7.34
C ALA A 212 -6.18 1.84 -6.59
N TYR A 213 -6.18 2.01 -5.27
CA TYR A 213 -4.96 1.90 -4.46
C TYR A 213 -4.36 0.48 -4.50
N PHE A 214 -5.20 -0.57 -4.35
CA PHE A 214 -4.78 -1.97 -4.33
C PHE A 214 -4.82 -2.68 -5.69
N ASP A 215 -5.10 -1.96 -6.78
CA ASP A 215 -5.23 -2.51 -8.14
C ASP A 215 -6.34 -3.59 -8.27
N PHE A 216 -7.47 -3.39 -7.57
CA PHE A 216 -8.66 -4.25 -7.68
C PHE A 216 -9.48 -3.86 -8.91
N SER A 217 -10.05 -4.86 -9.58
CA SER A 217 -11.04 -4.64 -10.65
C SER A 217 -12.33 -4.02 -10.07
N PHE A 218 -12.72 -2.85 -10.57
CA PHE A 218 -13.85 -2.07 -10.06
C PHE A 218 -14.82 -1.69 -11.18
N ASP A 219 -16.07 -2.17 -11.08
CA ASP A 219 -17.16 -1.81 -11.97
C ASP A 219 -18.34 -1.26 -11.16
N GLU A 220 -18.50 0.06 -11.17
CA GLU A 220 -19.54 0.74 -10.41
C GLU A 220 -20.95 0.32 -10.83
N ARG A 221 -21.17 0.04 -12.13
CA ARG A 221 -22.49 -0.34 -12.65
C ARG A 221 -22.89 -1.71 -12.12
N LYS A 222 -21.98 -2.70 -12.17
CA LYS A 222 -22.21 -4.04 -11.60
C LYS A 222 -22.48 -3.98 -10.10
N ILE A 223 -21.72 -3.17 -9.35
CA ILE A 223 -21.90 -3.00 -7.91
C ILE A 223 -23.28 -2.42 -7.60
N ARG A 224 -23.67 -1.33 -8.27
CA ARG A 224 -25.00 -0.71 -8.12
C ARG A 224 -26.13 -1.68 -8.42
N ALA A 225 -26.03 -2.43 -9.52
CA ALA A 225 -27.03 -3.42 -9.90
C ALA A 225 -27.17 -4.53 -8.84
N ALA A 226 -26.04 -5.04 -8.32
CA ALA A 226 -26.05 -6.07 -7.28
C ALA A 226 -26.65 -5.59 -5.96
N LEU A 227 -26.33 -4.35 -5.55
CA LEU A 227 -26.91 -3.71 -4.37
C LEU A 227 -28.42 -3.55 -4.54
N ALA A 228 -28.87 -2.94 -5.64
CA ALA A 228 -30.28 -2.72 -5.94
C ALA A 228 -31.07 -4.03 -5.95
N ARG A 229 -30.51 -5.11 -6.54
CA ARG A 229 -31.14 -6.44 -6.54
C ARG A 229 -31.33 -7.01 -5.13
N LYS A 230 -30.38 -6.78 -4.22
CA LYS A 230 -30.47 -7.27 -2.83
C LYS A 230 -31.37 -6.42 -1.93
N THR A 231 -31.63 -5.17 -2.30
CA THR A 231 -32.44 -4.25 -1.49
C THR A 231 -33.87 -4.04 -1.97
N ARG A 232 -34.17 -4.34 -3.24
CA ARG A 232 -35.47 -4.05 -3.88
C ARG A 232 -36.70 -4.56 -3.11
N ALA A 233 -36.60 -5.76 -2.54
CA ALA A 233 -37.72 -6.45 -1.88
C ALA A 233 -37.55 -6.54 -0.36
N LEU A 234 -36.73 -5.67 0.24
CA LEU A 234 -36.60 -5.65 1.69
C LEU A 234 -37.85 -5.02 2.32
N PRO A 235 -38.47 -5.67 3.33
CA PRO A 235 -39.56 -5.08 4.09
C PRO A 235 -39.16 -3.76 4.77
N ALA A 236 -40.16 -2.99 5.19
CA ALA A 236 -39.96 -1.79 5.99
C ALA A 236 -39.10 -2.09 7.24
N GLY A 237 -38.21 -1.15 7.58
CA GLY A 237 -37.30 -1.24 8.71
C GLY A 237 -35.84 -1.05 8.33
N ARG A 238 -34.97 -1.16 9.34
CA ARG A 238 -33.53 -0.90 9.21
C ARG A 238 -32.76 -2.17 8.91
N TRP A 239 -32.00 -2.15 7.82
CA TRP A 239 -31.20 -3.28 7.35
C TRP A 239 -29.74 -2.91 7.20
N LYS A 240 -28.86 -3.81 7.62
CA LYS A 240 -27.43 -3.75 7.36
C LYS A 240 -27.13 -4.45 6.04
N VAL A 241 -26.66 -3.69 5.05
CA VAL A 241 -26.22 -4.21 3.75
C VAL A 241 -24.70 -4.22 3.72
N ARG A 242 -24.09 -5.39 3.53
CA ARG A 242 -22.64 -5.55 3.47
C ARG A 242 -22.21 -6.06 2.09
N ALA A 243 -21.33 -5.33 1.43
CA ALA A 243 -20.70 -5.70 0.17
C ALA A 243 -19.23 -6.06 0.39
N LEU A 244 -18.75 -7.11 -0.28
CA LEU A 244 -17.36 -7.55 -0.30
C LEU A 244 -16.87 -7.62 -1.75
N LEU A 245 -15.82 -6.88 -2.08
CA LEU A 245 -15.19 -6.87 -3.39
C LEU A 245 -13.82 -7.54 -3.31
N ALA A 246 -13.61 -8.60 -4.10
CA ALA A 246 -12.32 -9.27 -4.26
C ALA A 246 -11.45 -8.59 -5.33
N GLY A 247 -10.15 -8.93 -5.37
CA GLY A 247 -9.17 -8.30 -6.27
C GLY A 247 -9.49 -8.45 -7.76
N ASP A 248 -10.04 -9.60 -8.14
CA ASP A 248 -10.49 -9.91 -9.51
C ASP A 248 -11.81 -9.22 -9.90
N GLY A 249 -12.46 -8.54 -8.96
CA GLY A 249 -13.74 -7.87 -9.14
C GLY A 249 -14.95 -8.72 -8.76
N ALA A 250 -14.77 -9.94 -8.23
CA ALA A 250 -15.87 -10.73 -7.71
C ALA A 250 -16.54 -10.02 -6.52
N LEU A 251 -17.88 -9.93 -6.58
CA LEU A 251 -18.68 -9.18 -5.62
C LEU A 251 -19.65 -10.10 -4.88
N SER A 252 -19.64 -10.05 -3.54
CA SER A 252 -20.70 -10.65 -2.72
C SER A 252 -21.43 -9.59 -1.89
N VAL A 253 -22.76 -9.69 -1.85
CA VAL A 253 -23.62 -8.77 -1.09
C VAL A 253 -24.51 -9.58 -0.16
N SER A 254 -24.49 -9.22 1.12
CA SER A 254 -25.30 -9.83 2.17
C SER A 254 -26.15 -8.78 2.87
N VAL A 255 -27.32 -9.19 3.35
CA VAL A 255 -28.27 -8.33 4.06
C VAL A 255 -28.67 -9.01 5.36
N ARG A 256 -28.72 -8.24 6.45
CA ARG A 256 -29.21 -8.68 7.76
C ARG A 256 -29.98 -7.53 8.41
N ARG A 257 -30.87 -7.81 9.37
CA ARG A 257 -31.47 -6.74 10.19
C ARG A 257 -30.36 -5.93 10.87
N ALA A 258 -30.52 -4.60 10.90
CA ALA A 258 -29.60 -3.75 11.64
C ALA A 258 -29.79 -4.02 13.14
N SER A 259 -28.69 -4.14 13.88
CA SER A 259 -28.72 -4.26 15.33
C SER A 259 -29.23 -2.97 15.95
N GLU A 260 -29.94 -3.10 17.07
CA GLU A 260 -30.25 -1.96 17.94
C GLU A 260 -28.96 -1.36 18.49
N ILE A 261 -29.00 -0.05 18.71
CA ILE A 261 -27.87 0.72 19.23
C ILE A 261 -28.18 0.93 20.71
N PRO A 262 -27.26 0.61 21.62
CA PRO A 262 -27.43 0.99 23.02
C PRO A 262 -27.68 2.49 23.12
N GLU A 263 -28.55 2.89 24.04
CA GLU A 263 -28.87 4.32 24.26
C GLU A 263 -27.61 5.15 24.51
N VAL A 264 -26.67 4.59 25.30
CA VAL A 264 -25.32 5.13 25.49
C VAL A 264 -24.28 4.01 25.31
N PRO A 265 -23.60 3.94 24.15
CA PRO A 265 -22.50 3.02 23.91
C PRO A 265 -21.35 3.25 24.89
N LYS A 266 -20.92 2.18 25.59
CA LYS A 266 -19.75 2.22 26.48
C LYS A 266 -18.48 1.79 25.75
N LEU A 267 -17.42 2.57 25.87
CA LEU A 267 -16.14 2.34 25.23
C LEU A 267 -15.12 1.88 26.26
N VAL A 268 -14.07 1.21 25.78
CA VAL A 268 -12.89 0.90 26.61
C VAL A 268 -11.65 0.93 25.75
N PHE A 269 -10.53 1.39 26.29
CA PHE A 269 -9.26 1.34 25.57
C PHE A 269 -8.78 -0.11 25.38
N SER A 270 -8.35 -0.43 24.17
CA SER A 270 -7.60 -1.65 23.91
C SER A 270 -6.21 -1.54 24.55
N PRO A 271 -5.69 -2.62 25.19
CA PRO A 271 -4.29 -2.68 25.58
C PRO A 271 -3.35 -2.86 24.37
N LYS A 272 -3.89 -3.12 23.17
CA LYS A 272 -3.13 -3.27 21.94
C LYS A 272 -3.01 -1.93 21.23
N ARG A 273 -1.87 -1.72 20.59
CA ARG A 273 -1.60 -0.54 19.77
C ARG A 273 -1.69 -0.87 18.29
N VAL A 274 -2.03 0.13 17.49
CA VAL A 274 -1.93 0.07 16.02
C VAL A 274 -0.66 0.80 15.55
N ASP A 275 -0.16 0.43 14.39
CA ASP A 275 0.99 1.09 13.76
C ASP A 275 0.47 2.04 12.67
N SER A 276 0.65 3.34 12.85
CA SER A 276 0.17 4.35 11.88
C SER A 276 0.77 4.21 10.48
N SER A 277 1.85 3.42 10.31
CA SER A 277 2.44 3.06 9.01
C SER A 277 1.76 1.89 8.31
N ASP A 278 0.83 1.18 8.97
CA ASP A 278 0.06 0.11 8.34
C ASP A 278 -0.99 0.69 7.36
N ARG A 279 -0.72 0.52 6.06
CA ARG A 279 -1.61 0.95 4.98
C ARG A 279 -3.04 0.41 5.11
N PHE A 280 -3.24 -0.76 5.73
CA PHE A 280 -4.57 -1.34 5.85
C PHE A 280 -5.50 -0.59 6.80
N LEU A 281 -4.97 0.25 7.71
CA LEU A 281 -5.77 1.11 8.59
C LEU A 281 -6.59 2.16 7.83
N TYR A 282 -6.11 2.56 6.66
CA TYR A 282 -6.71 3.63 5.86
C TYR A 282 -7.81 3.12 4.92
N HIS A 283 -7.97 1.80 4.82
CA HIS A 283 -8.89 1.13 3.92
C HIS A 283 -9.84 0.19 4.66
N LYS A 284 -11.10 0.15 4.25
CA LYS A 284 -12.08 -0.76 4.85
C LYS A 284 -11.93 -2.16 4.26
N THR A 285 -11.13 -3.02 4.90
CA THR A 285 -10.81 -4.36 4.38
C THR A 285 -11.22 -5.50 5.32
N THR A 286 -11.12 -6.75 4.84
CA THR A 286 -11.23 -7.96 5.67
C THR A 286 -9.99 -8.25 6.50
N ARG A 287 -8.88 -7.51 6.34
CA ARG A 287 -7.71 -7.60 7.22
C ARG A 287 -7.94 -6.80 8.49
N ARG A 288 -8.67 -7.41 9.41
CA ARG A 288 -9.15 -6.78 10.64
C ARG A 288 -9.10 -7.72 11.86
N ALA A 289 -8.21 -8.72 11.82
CA ALA A 289 -8.10 -9.72 12.87
C ALA A 289 -7.88 -9.11 14.27
N LEU A 290 -7.01 -8.10 14.38
CA LEU A 290 -6.79 -7.36 15.64
C LEU A 290 -8.09 -6.68 16.13
N PHE A 291 -8.76 -5.94 15.25
CA PHE A 291 -9.99 -5.24 15.57
C PHE A 291 -11.13 -6.19 15.96
N ASP A 292 -11.27 -7.31 15.24
CA ASP A 292 -12.32 -8.30 15.51
C ASP A 292 -12.08 -9.04 16.83
N ALA A 293 -10.84 -9.44 17.12
CA ALA A 293 -10.48 -10.06 18.38
C ALA A 293 -10.73 -9.13 19.58
N GLU A 294 -10.32 -7.86 19.47
CA GLU A 294 -10.54 -6.88 20.53
C GLU A 294 -12.01 -6.52 20.69
N LEU A 295 -12.76 -6.39 19.60
CA LEU A 295 -14.21 -6.17 19.64
C LEU A 295 -14.93 -7.31 20.36
N GLU A 296 -14.59 -8.56 20.05
CA GLU A 296 -15.13 -9.73 20.74
C GLU A 296 -14.79 -9.71 22.23
N ARG A 297 -13.53 -9.43 22.56
CA ARG A 297 -13.03 -9.35 23.95
C ARG A 297 -13.80 -8.32 24.78
N VAL A 298 -14.02 -7.12 24.25
CA VAL A 298 -14.70 -6.05 25.01
C VAL A 298 -16.20 -6.24 25.07
N ARG A 299 -16.82 -6.81 24.03
CA ARG A 299 -18.25 -7.13 24.03
C ARG A 299 -18.64 -8.19 25.06
N LYS A 300 -17.78 -9.21 25.26
CA LYS A 300 -17.95 -10.19 26.36
C LYS A 300 -17.98 -9.54 27.75
N LYS A 301 -17.46 -8.31 27.89
CA LYS A 301 -17.45 -7.52 29.12
C LYS A 301 -18.50 -6.40 29.15
N GLY A 302 -19.43 -6.39 28.20
CA GLY A 302 -20.51 -5.40 28.14
C GLY A 302 -20.15 -4.05 27.52
N PHE A 303 -18.95 -3.89 26.97
CA PHE A 303 -18.58 -2.68 26.21
C PHE A 303 -19.00 -2.79 24.75
N PHE A 304 -19.36 -1.65 24.16
CA PHE A 304 -19.78 -1.54 22.77
C PHE A 304 -18.63 -1.65 21.77
N ASP A 305 -17.52 -0.94 22.03
CA ASP A 305 -16.38 -0.86 21.13
C ASP A 305 -15.04 -0.70 21.88
N ALA A 306 -13.95 -1.11 21.23
CA ALA A 306 -12.58 -1.02 21.74
C ALA A 306 -11.87 0.15 21.07
N VAL A 307 -11.43 1.15 21.84
CA VAL A 307 -10.71 2.33 21.35
C VAL A 307 -9.21 2.04 21.23
N PHE A 308 -8.64 2.30 20.05
CA PHE A 308 -7.22 2.07 19.80
C PHE A 308 -6.37 3.33 19.95
N VAL A 309 -5.11 3.09 20.25
CA VAL A 309 -4.05 4.10 20.35
C VAL A 309 -2.90 3.65 19.46
N ASN A 310 -2.26 4.58 18.75
CA ASN A 310 -1.14 4.25 17.89
C ASN A 310 0.19 4.16 18.66
N GLU A 311 1.28 3.85 17.94
CA GLU A 311 2.64 3.76 18.46
C GLU A 311 3.14 5.08 19.07
N LYS A 312 2.56 6.22 18.67
CA LYS A 312 2.89 7.57 19.17
C LYS A 312 2.06 8.01 20.38
N GLY A 313 1.13 7.18 20.86
CA GLY A 313 0.29 7.51 22.01
C GLY A 313 -0.96 8.36 21.70
N PHE A 314 -1.33 8.48 20.42
CA PHE A 314 -2.55 9.17 20.01
C PHE A 314 -3.70 8.20 19.76
N VAL A 315 -4.91 8.59 20.17
CA VAL A 315 -6.17 7.90 19.86
C VAL A 315 -6.35 7.84 18.34
N THR A 316 -6.82 6.70 17.84
CA THR A 316 -7.10 6.49 16.41
C THR A 316 -8.60 6.37 16.17
N GLU A 317 -9.14 5.15 16.25
CA GLU A 317 -10.54 4.81 16.07
C GLU A 317 -10.94 3.67 17.00
N GLY A 318 -12.24 3.37 17.04
CA GLY A 318 -12.76 2.13 17.60
C GLY A 318 -12.64 0.96 16.63
N ALA A 319 -12.93 -0.27 17.06
CA ALA A 319 -12.94 -1.44 16.17
C ALA A 319 -14.03 -1.38 15.10
N VAL A 320 -15.11 -0.64 15.34
CA VAL A 320 -16.21 -0.46 14.38
C VAL A 320 -16.70 0.98 14.24
N THR A 321 -16.05 1.94 14.92
CA THR A 321 -16.47 3.35 14.94
C THR A 321 -15.30 4.33 14.79
N ASN A 322 -15.57 5.52 14.24
CA ASN A 322 -14.69 6.67 14.42
C ASN A 322 -15.00 7.36 15.75
N ILE A 323 -13.99 7.98 16.38
CA ILE A 323 -14.06 8.59 17.71
C ILE A 323 -14.05 10.12 17.61
N TYR A 324 -14.80 10.76 18.50
CA TYR A 324 -14.87 12.21 18.64
C TYR A 324 -14.89 12.63 20.10
N ALA A 325 -14.35 13.81 20.38
CA ALA A 325 -14.34 14.43 21.70
C ALA A 325 -14.79 15.88 21.59
N GLU A 326 -15.76 16.28 22.41
CA GLU A 326 -16.16 17.68 22.54
C GLU A 326 -15.37 18.36 23.64
N LYS A 327 -14.85 19.55 23.34
CA LYS A 327 -14.20 20.41 24.33
C LYS A 327 -14.52 21.86 24.06
N LYS A 328 -15.10 22.55 25.04
CA LYS A 328 -15.51 23.97 24.95
C LYS A 328 -16.41 24.23 23.73
N GLY A 329 -17.40 23.37 23.51
CA GLY A 329 -18.37 23.48 22.41
C GLY A 329 -17.82 23.17 21.01
N VAL A 330 -16.58 22.66 20.90
CA VAL A 330 -15.98 22.24 19.63
C VAL A 330 -15.77 20.73 19.64
N ILE A 331 -16.24 20.04 18.61
CA ILE A 331 -16.06 18.60 18.44
C ILE A 331 -14.79 18.32 17.63
N TYR A 332 -13.89 17.52 18.19
CA TYR A 332 -12.65 17.09 17.59
C TYR A 332 -12.68 15.61 17.23
N THR A 333 -11.94 15.21 16.19
CA THR A 333 -11.69 13.80 15.82
C THR A 333 -10.21 13.61 15.50
N PRO A 334 -9.61 12.42 15.70
CA PRO A 334 -8.20 12.23 15.36
C PRO A 334 -7.96 12.41 13.86
N PRO A 335 -6.85 13.03 13.43
CA PRO A 335 -6.50 13.17 12.01
C PRO A 335 -6.18 11.81 11.41
N VAL A 336 -6.36 11.67 10.09
CA VAL A 336 -6.06 10.40 9.37
C VAL A 336 -4.62 9.94 9.56
N SER A 337 -3.67 10.88 9.75
CA SER A 337 -2.27 10.60 10.04
C SER A 337 -2.01 9.82 11.34
N CYS A 338 -3.03 9.67 12.20
CA CYS A 338 -2.94 8.80 13.37
C CYS A 338 -3.07 7.30 13.02
N GLY A 339 -3.42 6.93 11.78
CA GLY A 339 -3.65 5.54 11.37
C GLY A 339 -5.09 5.11 11.63
N LEU A 340 -6.03 5.70 10.88
CA LEU A 340 -7.46 5.35 10.97
C LEU A 340 -8.19 5.53 9.63
N MET A 341 -9.33 4.85 9.51
CA MET A 341 -10.14 4.86 8.32
C MET A 341 -10.89 6.18 8.11
N ARG A 342 -10.93 6.64 6.85
CA ARG A 342 -11.81 7.73 6.39
C ARG A 342 -13.29 7.28 6.38
N GLY A 343 -13.94 7.28 7.55
CA GLY A 343 -15.36 6.93 7.67
C GLY A 343 -16.28 7.88 6.91
N THR A 344 -17.37 7.39 6.32
CA THR A 344 -18.28 8.21 5.49
C THR A 344 -18.94 9.31 6.30
N VAL A 345 -19.39 9.01 7.53
CA VAL A 345 -19.97 9.99 8.45
C VAL A 345 -18.92 11.00 8.90
N ARG A 346 -17.71 10.55 9.26
CA ARG A 346 -16.57 11.41 9.60
C ARG A 346 -16.24 12.40 8.50
N SER A 347 -16.07 11.93 7.27
CA SER A 347 -15.78 12.78 6.10
C SER A 347 -16.89 13.79 5.84
N TRP A 348 -18.17 13.39 5.99
CA TRP A 348 -19.30 14.29 5.85
C TRP A 348 -19.28 15.40 6.92
N LEU A 349 -19.06 15.06 8.20
CA LEU A 349 -18.97 16.03 9.29
C LEU A 349 -17.82 17.04 9.10
N LEU A 350 -16.65 16.56 8.68
CA LEU A 350 -15.48 17.42 8.37
C LEU A 350 -15.79 18.38 7.22
N SER A 351 -16.40 17.89 6.14
CA SER A 351 -16.75 18.72 4.97
C SER A 351 -17.76 19.83 5.27
N ARG A 352 -18.54 19.68 6.35
CA ARG A 352 -19.53 20.66 6.83
C ARG A 352 -18.98 21.56 7.94
N GLY A 353 -17.69 21.43 8.30
CA GLY A 353 -17.08 22.18 9.39
C GLY A 353 -17.66 21.86 10.77
N LYS A 354 -18.39 20.75 10.92
CA LYS A 354 -19.04 20.36 12.19
C LYS A 354 -18.06 19.74 13.19
N VAL A 355 -16.94 19.22 12.70
CA VAL A 355 -15.86 18.66 13.51
C VAL A 355 -14.51 19.15 12.98
N LYS A 356 -13.48 19.19 13.84
CA LYS A 356 -12.10 19.54 13.48
C LYS A 356 -11.15 18.39 13.79
N GLU A 357 -10.08 18.27 13.02
CA GLU A 357 -9.05 17.27 13.31
C GLU A 357 -8.12 17.75 14.45
N LYS A 358 -7.77 16.84 15.37
CA LYS A 358 -6.81 17.10 16.45
C LYS A 358 -6.18 15.81 16.95
N ASN A 359 -4.87 15.81 17.18
CA ASN A 359 -4.22 14.71 17.89
C ASN A 359 -4.72 14.66 19.34
N MET A 360 -5.32 13.54 19.75
CA MET A 360 -5.88 13.36 21.08
C MET A 360 -5.17 12.22 21.79
N THR A 361 -4.81 12.40 23.05
CA THR A 361 -4.31 11.32 23.91
C THR A 361 -5.48 10.63 24.62
N PRO A 362 -5.28 9.44 25.21
CA PRO A 362 -6.29 8.82 26.06
C PRO A 362 -6.78 9.72 27.20
N ASP A 363 -5.87 10.49 27.82
CA ASP A 363 -6.22 11.46 28.87
C ASP A 363 -7.09 12.60 28.34
N TYR A 364 -6.81 13.10 27.13
CA TYR A 364 -7.65 14.12 26.48
C TYR A 364 -9.09 13.62 26.28
N LEU A 365 -9.24 12.37 25.82
CA LEU A 365 -10.55 11.77 25.59
C LEU A 365 -11.33 11.56 26.89
N LYS A 366 -10.66 11.14 27.98
CA LYS A 366 -11.28 10.98 29.31
C LYS A 366 -11.70 12.31 29.95
N LYS A 367 -10.99 13.41 29.64
CA LYS A 367 -11.28 14.77 30.14
C LYS A 367 -12.15 15.59 29.20
N ALA A 368 -12.68 14.98 28.13
CA ALA A 368 -13.59 15.64 27.20
C ALA A 368 -14.91 15.99 27.89
N ASP A 369 -15.57 17.05 27.44
CA ASP A 369 -16.88 17.46 27.99
C ASP A 369 -17.97 16.46 27.56
N ALA A 370 -17.80 15.87 26.37
CA ALA A 370 -18.56 14.71 25.90
C ALA A 370 -17.73 13.89 24.91
N VAL A 371 -18.01 12.59 24.82
CA VAL A 371 -17.44 11.68 23.82
C VAL A 371 -18.55 11.23 22.86
N TYR A 372 -18.19 11.10 21.58
CA TYR A 372 -19.10 10.58 20.57
C TYR A 372 -18.41 9.52 19.72
N VAL A 373 -19.22 8.65 19.14
CA VAL A 373 -18.79 7.66 18.15
C VAL A 373 -19.63 7.77 16.89
N SER A 374 -19.07 7.36 15.75
CA SER A 374 -19.86 7.25 14.54
C SER A 374 -19.48 6.08 13.64
N ASN A 375 -20.48 5.58 12.93
CA ASN A 375 -20.29 4.75 11.73
C ASN A 375 -21.52 4.86 10.83
N ALA A 376 -21.49 4.19 9.67
CA ALA A 376 -22.55 4.26 8.66
C ALA A 376 -23.90 3.66 9.10
N LEU A 377 -23.94 2.84 10.16
CA LEU A 377 -25.17 2.21 10.64
C LEU A 377 -25.87 3.03 11.72
N ILE A 378 -25.08 3.72 12.55
CA ILE A 378 -25.57 4.42 13.73
C ILE A 378 -25.62 5.93 13.50
N GLY A 379 -24.77 6.51 12.66
CA GLY A 379 -24.62 7.97 12.60
C GLY A 379 -23.75 8.47 13.76
N LEU A 380 -23.89 9.73 14.18
CA LEU A 380 -23.15 10.27 15.32
C LEU A 380 -23.95 10.06 16.61
N HIS A 381 -23.38 9.37 17.59
CA HIS A 381 -24.01 9.06 18.87
C HIS A 381 -23.10 9.42 20.03
N ARG A 382 -23.67 9.96 21.11
CA ARG A 382 -22.95 10.17 22.37
C ARG A 382 -22.55 8.83 22.97
N ALA A 383 -21.39 8.74 23.59
CA ALA A 383 -20.82 7.54 24.17
C ALA A 383 -20.12 7.85 25.50
N ASP A 384 -19.96 6.82 26.34
CA ASP A 384 -19.20 6.87 27.58
C ASP A 384 -17.88 6.11 27.40
N ILE A 385 -16.81 6.48 28.13
CA ILE A 385 -15.49 5.86 28.03
C ILE A 385 -14.85 5.53 29.38
#